data_AF-A0A524N6H3-F1
#
_entry.id   AF-A0A524N6H3-F1
#
_cell.length_a   1.000
_cell.length_b   1.000
_cell.length_c   1.000
_cell.angle_alpha   90.00
_cell.angle_beta   90.00
_cell.angle_gamma   90.00
#
_symmetry.space_group_name_H-M   'P 1'
#
loop_
_entity.id
_entity.type
_entity.pdbx_description
1 polymer ?
#
loop_
_entity_poly.entity_id
_entity_poly.type
_entity_poly.pdbx_seq_one_letter_code
_entity_poly.pdbx_strand_id
1 'polypeptide(L)'
;MNEQQILEKINETLDKRRGDRAGGSGHLSQVSISDIKIDHTEETTIKGEKHLRVQYSYTIDILSEFTVAEDPDPTREPDPFDPYHYREKDELTIPI
;
A
#
# COMPACT_ATOMS: atom_id res chain seq x y z
N MET A 1 -19.03 0.59 11.92
CA MET A 1 -17.87 1.44 11.56
C MET A 1 -18.12 2.08 10.20
N ASN A 2 -17.63 3.30 9.92
CA ASN A 2 -17.82 3.95 8.61
C ASN A 2 -16.56 3.84 7.73
N GLU A 3 -16.69 4.14 6.44
CA GLU A 3 -15.61 4.01 5.45
C GLU A 3 -14.38 4.86 5.80
N GLN A 4 -14.56 6.07 6.31
CA GLN A 4 -13.46 6.94 6.73
C GLN A 4 -12.62 6.33 7.86
N GLN A 5 -13.24 5.71 8.87
CA GLN A 5 -12.52 5.02 9.94
C GLN A 5 -11.76 3.79 9.44
N ILE A 6 -12.30 3.09 8.44
CA ILE A 6 -11.60 1.96 7.80
C ILE A 6 -10.38 2.47 7.05
N LEU A 7 -10.52 3.54 6.26
CA LEU A 7 -9.40 4.16 5.54
C LEU A 7 -8.32 4.68 6.48
N GLU A 8 -8.68 5.27 7.62
CA GLU A 8 -7.73 5.71 8.64
C GLU A 8 -6.91 4.52 9.16
N LYS A 9 -7.58 3.43 9.57
CA LYS A 9 -6.93 2.18 10.02
C LYS A 9 -6.00 1.56 8.97
N ILE A 10 -6.42 1.58 7.69
CA ILE A 10 -5.60 1.12 6.57
C ILE A 10 -4.37 2.02 6.45
N ASN A 11 -4.54 3.35 6.48
CA ASN A 11 -3.43 4.29 6.42
C ASN A 11 -2.45 4.11 7.58
N GLU A 12 -2.92 3.93 8.82
CA GLU A 12 -2.07 3.63 9.99
C GLU A 12 -1.25 2.34 9.78
N THR A 13 -1.86 1.33 9.15
CA THR A 13 -1.20 0.05 8.85
C THR A 13 -0.14 0.23 7.76
N LEU A 14 -0.46 1.00 6.72
CA LEU A 14 0.43 1.29 5.59
C LEU A 14 1.53 2.30 5.94
N ASP A 15 1.32 3.17 6.93
CA ASP A 15 2.31 4.16 7.37
C ASP A 15 3.59 3.49 7.88
N LYS A 16 3.46 2.30 8.49
CA LYS A 16 4.61 1.45 8.86
C LYS A 16 5.40 0.94 7.65
N ARG A 17 4.80 0.90 6.47
CA ARG A 17 5.45 0.55 5.20
C ARG A 17 5.97 1.78 4.46
N ARG A 18 5.44 2.97 4.77
CA ARG A 18 5.95 4.26 4.29
C ARG A 18 7.23 4.60 5.05
N GLY A 19 8.20 5.17 4.33
CA GLY A 19 9.46 5.64 4.93
C GLY A 19 10.71 5.12 4.23
N ASP A 20 11.86 5.58 4.72
CA ASP A 20 13.18 5.20 4.22
C ASP A 20 13.41 3.71 4.45
N ARG A 21 13.37 2.91 3.37
CA ARG A 21 13.96 1.58 3.42
C ARG A 21 15.45 1.75 3.17
N ALA A 22 16.25 1.40 4.18
CA ALA A 22 17.70 1.29 4.01
C ALA A 22 18.00 0.23 2.95
N GLY A 23 18.33 0.68 1.74
CA GLY A 23 18.87 -0.19 0.70
C GLY A 23 20.23 -0.68 1.18
N GLY A 24 20.52 -1.97 1.02
CA GLY A 24 21.79 -2.59 1.38
C GLY A 24 22.95 -1.98 0.58
N SER A 25 23.46 -0.84 1.03
CA SER A 25 24.72 -0.14 0.67
C SER A 25 24.77 1.30 1.22
N GLY A 26 23.78 1.77 1.98
CA GLY A 26 23.76 3.15 2.51
C GLY A 26 22.99 4.16 1.66
N HIS A 27 22.13 3.68 0.75
CA HIS A 27 21.26 4.51 -0.08
C HIS A 27 19.84 4.53 0.48
N LEU A 28 19.21 5.70 0.45
CA LEU A 28 17.83 5.89 0.90
C LEU A 28 16.90 5.68 -0.29
N SER A 29 16.01 4.70 -0.20
CA SER A 29 14.89 4.55 -1.14
C SER A 29 13.62 4.94 -0.40
N GLN A 30 12.90 5.91 -0.95
CA GLN A 30 11.65 6.38 -0.37
C GLN A 30 10.50 5.53 -0.92
N VAL A 31 9.78 4.85 -0.03
CA VAL A 31 8.57 4.12 -0.38
C VAL A 31 7.36 5.04 -0.20
N SER A 32 6.71 5.33 -1.32
CA SER A 32 5.43 6.05 -1.40
C SER A 32 4.30 5.05 -1.64
N ILE A 33 3.14 5.31 -1.04
CA ILE A 33 1.95 4.46 -1.18
C ILE A 33 0.75 5.31 -1.55
N SER A 34 0.10 4.94 -2.66
CA SER A 34 -0.97 5.70 -3.31
C SER A 34 -2.15 4.79 -3.69
N ASP A 35 -3.23 5.36 -4.22
CA ASP A 35 -4.39 4.64 -4.79
C ASP A 35 -5.00 3.57 -3.87
N ILE A 36 -5.09 3.87 -2.57
CA ILE A 36 -5.67 2.94 -1.59
C ILE A 36 -7.16 2.77 -1.91
N LYS A 37 -7.57 1.52 -2.13
CA LYS A 37 -8.94 1.14 -2.44
C LYS A 37 -9.40 0.00 -1.56
N ILE A 38 -10.58 0.13 -0.95
CA ILE A 38 -11.25 -0.96 -0.26
C ILE A 38 -11.93 -1.84 -1.31
N ASP A 39 -11.53 -3.11 -1.39
CA ASP A 39 -12.06 -4.06 -2.35
C ASP A 39 -13.22 -4.87 -1.77
N HIS A 40 -13.15 -5.23 -0.48
CA HIS A 40 -14.17 -6.03 0.18
C HIS A 40 -14.19 -5.79 1.69
N THR A 41 -15.39 -5.83 2.28
CA THR A 41 -15.60 -5.73 3.73
C THR A 41 -16.57 -6.82 4.19
N GLU A 42 -16.19 -7.55 5.25
CA GLU A 42 -16.98 -8.65 5.81
C GLU A 42 -16.95 -8.61 7.34
N GLU A 43 -18.09 -8.79 7.98
CA GLU A 43 -18.15 -9.03 9.43
C GLU A 43 -17.83 -10.50 9.73
N THR A 44 -16.83 -10.73 10.58
CA THR A 44 -16.41 -12.06 11.02
C THR A 44 -16.37 -12.14 12.54
N THR A 45 -16.37 -13.36 13.09
CA THR A 45 -16.28 -13.59 14.54
C THR A 45 -14.97 -14.32 14.83
N ILE A 46 -14.10 -13.69 15.62
CA ILE A 46 -12.80 -14.24 16.02
C ILE A 46 -12.81 -14.36 17.53
N LYS A 47 -12.60 -15.58 18.05
CA LYS A 47 -12.61 -15.88 19.50
C LYS A 47 -13.89 -15.43 20.24
N GLY A 48 -15.02 -15.40 19.54
CA GLY A 48 -16.31 -14.97 20.10
C GLY A 48 -16.56 -13.46 20.06
N GLU A 49 -15.61 -12.68 19.55
CA GLU A 49 -15.72 -11.23 19.39
C GLU A 49 -15.94 -10.86 17.91
N LYS A 50 -16.79 -9.87 17.65
CA LYS A 50 -17.05 -9.40 16.30
C LYS A 50 -15.88 -8.58 15.79
N HIS A 51 -15.51 -8.82 14.53
CA HIS A 51 -14.46 -8.13 13.82
C HIS A 51 -14.95 -7.79 12.42
N LEU A 52 -14.42 -6.70 11.86
CA LEU A 52 -14.55 -6.35 10.46
C LEU A 52 -13.27 -6.73 9.74
N ARG A 53 -13.37 -7.68 8.80
CA ARG A 53 -12.33 -8.07 7.88
C ARG A 53 -12.41 -7.16 6.65
N VAL A 54 -11.30 -6.53 6.29
CA VAL A 54 -11.21 -5.54 5.21
C VAL A 54 -10.10 -5.94 4.28
N GLN A 55 -10.44 -6.18 3.01
CA GLN A 55 -9.48 -6.41 1.94
C GLN A 55 -9.31 -5.11 1.17
N TYR A 56 -8.06 -4.73 0.91
CA TYR A 56 -7.75 -3.49 0.23
C TYR A 56 -6.55 -3.66 -0.71
N SER A 57 -6.51 -2.83 -1.73
CA SER A 57 -5.43 -2.72 -2.69
C SER A 57 -4.82 -1.33 -2.64
N TYR A 58 -3.56 -1.24 -3.02
CA TYR A 58 -2.81 0.01 -3.06
C TYR A 58 -1.63 -0.10 -4.02
N THR A 59 -1.14 1.05 -4.46
CA THR A 59 0.04 1.16 -5.32
C THR A 59 1.25 1.50 -4.45
N ILE A 60 2.37 0.82 -4.71
CA ILE A 60 3.67 1.12 -4.11
C ILE A 60 4.55 1.74 -5.18
N ASP A 61 5.06 2.93 -4.86
CA ASP A 61 6.01 3.70 -5.66
C ASP A 61 7.34 3.77 -4.90
N ILE A 62 8.43 3.25 -5.48
CA ILE A 62 9.77 3.30 -4.89
C ILE A 62 10.59 4.36 -5.62
N LEU A 63 10.82 5.48 -4.94
CA LEU A 63 11.71 6.54 -5.43
C LEU A 63 13.14 6.24 -4.94
N SER A 64 14.03 5.92 -5.86
CA SER A 64 15.45 5.70 -5.58
C SER A 64 16.30 6.85 -6.13
N GLU A 65 17.41 7.19 -5.46
CA GLU A 65 18.37 8.18 -5.95
C GLU A 65 19.03 7.78 -7.30
N PHE A 66 18.91 6.50 -7.70
CA PHE A 66 19.41 5.98 -8.97
C PHE A 66 18.35 5.82 -10.06
N THR A 67 17.10 6.21 -9.81
CA THR A 67 16.14 6.33 -10.89
C THR A 67 16.62 7.50 -11.75
N VAL A 68 17.39 7.18 -12.80
CA VAL A 68 17.52 8.05 -13.95
C VAL A 68 16.08 8.30 -14.36
N ALA A 69 15.58 9.50 -14.04
CA ALA A 69 14.28 9.94 -14.49
C ALA A 69 14.39 10.06 -16.01
N GLU A 70 14.22 8.93 -16.70
CA GLU A 70 13.66 9.00 -18.03
C GLU A 70 12.30 9.66 -17.83
N ASP A 71 12.12 10.85 -18.42
CA ASP A 71 10.85 11.55 -18.44
C ASP A 71 9.72 10.53 -18.68
N PRO A 72 8.61 10.57 -17.92
CA PRO A 72 7.53 9.63 -18.12
C PRO A 72 7.03 9.80 -19.54
N ASP A 73 7.38 8.86 -20.43
CA ASP A 73 6.88 8.84 -21.78
C ASP A 73 5.40 8.44 -21.69
N PRO A 74 4.45 9.36 -21.98
CA PRO A 74 3.03 9.10 -21.81
C PRO A 74 2.49 8.07 -22.82
N THR A 75 3.33 7.62 -23.77
CA THR A 75 2.99 6.61 -24.78
C THR A 75 3.50 5.22 -24.43
N ARG A 76 4.35 5.10 -23.41
CA ARG A 76 4.87 3.81 -22.94
C ARG A 76 3.84 3.13 -22.05
N GLU A 77 3.38 1.95 -22.46
CA GLU A 77 2.53 1.11 -21.61
C GLU A 77 3.27 0.82 -20.28
N PRO A 78 2.58 0.86 -19.13
CA PRO A 78 3.21 0.59 -17.84
C PRO A 78 3.82 -0.80 -17.87
N ASP A 79 5.13 -0.88 -17.60
CA ASP A 79 5.84 -2.15 -17.62
C ASP A 79 5.31 -3.02 -16.46
N PRO A 80 4.73 -4.21 -16.73
CA PRO A 80 4.14 -5.05 -15.69
C PRO A 80 5.19 -5.62 -14.72
N PHE A 81 6.48 -5.48 -15.03
CA PHE A 81 7.59 -5.90 -14.19
C PHE A 81 8.37 -4.70 -13.63
N ASP A 82 7.83 -3.49 -13.69
CA ASP A 82 8.48 -2.32 -13.11
C ASP A 82 8.66 -2.54 -11.59
N PRO A 83 9.90 -2.71 -11.11
CA PRO A 83 10.14 -2.99 -9.70
C PRO A 83 9.90 -1.74 -8.82
N TYR A 84 9.67 -0.58 -9.45
CA TYR A 84 9.48 0.70 -8.79
C TYR A 84 8.01 1.13 -8.70
N HIS A 85 7.12 0.61 -9.53
CA HIS A 85 5.70 0.92 -9.54
C HIS A 85 4.86 -0.37 -9.67
N TYR A 86 4.29 -0.83 -8.56
CA TYR A 86 3.46 -2.04 -8.56
C TYR A 86 2.28 -1.95 -7.61
N ARG A 87 1.22 -2.71 -7.93
CA ARG A 87 0.03 -2.83 -7.08
C ARG A 87 0.12 -4.04 -6.17
N GLU A 88 -0.23 -3.85 -4.91
CA GLU A 88 -0.32 -4.90 -3.92
C GLU A 88 -1.75 -4.99 -3.36
N LYS A 89 -2.09 -6.15 -2.79
CA LYS A 89 -3.33 -6.41 -2.07
C LYS A 89 -2.99 -6.91 -0.68
N ASP A 90 -3.72 -6.43 0.31
CA ASP A 90 -3.52 -6.80 1.70
C ASP A 90 -4.86 -6.87 2.44
N GLU A 91 -4.80 -7.28 3.70
CA GLU A 91 -5.98 -7.54 4.51
C GLU A 91 -5.77 -7.10 5.96
N LEU A 92 -6.76 -6.37 6.49
CA LEU A 92 -6.79 -5.91 7.86
C LEU A 92 -8.02 -6.46 8.58
N THR A 93 -7.84 -6.85 9.84
CA THR A 93 -8.94 -7.23 10.73
C THR A 93 -9.07 -6.20 11.85
N ILE A 94 -10.26 -5.63 12.01
CA ILE A 94 -10.54 -4.54 12.95
C ILE A 94 -11.62 -5.01 13.94
N PRO A 95 -11.40 -5.00 15.26
CA PRO A 95 -12.45 -5.32 16.23
C PRO A 95 -13.60 -4.29 16.17
N ILE A 96 -14.86 -4.75 16.27
CA ILE A 96 -16.07 -3.91 16.19
C ILE A 96 -17.02 -4.08 17.38
#